data_AF-A0A9W4NYB2-F1
#
_entry.id   AF-A0A9W4NYB2-F1
#
_cell.length_a   1.000
_cell.length_b   1.000
_cell.length_c   1.000
_cell.angle_alpha   90.00
_cell.angle_beta   90.00
_cell.angle_gamma   90.00
#
_symmetry.space_group_name_H-M   'P 1'
#
loop_
_entity.id
_entity.type
_entity.pdbx_description
1 polymer ?
#
loop_
_entity_poly.entity_id
_entity_poly.type
_entity_poly.pdbx_seq_one_letter_code
_entity_poly.pdbx_strand_id
1 'polypeptide(L)'
;MMYVAIGSSYDCELINATGLWRGWRGKRYGGSKPSGVFYPDSNHRRKSSLVTMDKPKVRPHPAQEDKTTACYVHSLIASEWTSPPHDLKDTEEVIRTLKDDENEPPTSDPTAAHPDDLVSVIDGDTPGARKPTPTIIQSRHLTKRQLSDMAWNVRKLSKKLGSIKLKLTVKNIFVVCKAQDESLVSLTRKVTKWLLSKDRDSEYIVYVERRLETHPDFGALQLIQDEPSAEGRLKYWDPKLAQQQPHLFDFVITLGGDGTVLYTSWLFQRIVPPVLSFALGSLGFLTNFDFTDYQKSLENALRDGVVVSLRLRFECTIMRSKARLKEHDPRTLADRDLVEELIGEEGEDTLTHTPDRVYEILNDVVLDRGPNPTMSQIELFGDDEHFTTLLADGICIATPTGSTAYNLAAGGSLSHPENPVILVTAICAHTLSFRPIILPDTIVLRMGVPYDARTSSWASFDGRERVELHPGDYVTVSASRYPFANVLPPGGQGEGWVHSISKTLNWNSRQKQKSFK
;
A
#
# COMPACT_ATOMS: atom_id res chain seq x y z
N MET A 1 -18.48 7.76 24.16
CA MET A 1 -17.59 7.11 25.14
C MET A 1 -17.75 5.62 24.96
N MET A 2 -16.77 4.97 24.34
CA MET A 2 -16.77 3.52 24.14
C MET A 2 -15.44 3.04 24.69
N TYR A 3 -15.48 2.43 25.87
CA TYR A 3 -14.34 1.75 26.48
C TYR A 3 -14.17 0.40 25.77
N VAL A 4 -12.99 0.17 25.20
CA VAL A 4 -12.53 -1.18 24.86
C VAL A 4 -11.87 -1.73 26.11
N ALA A 5 -12.49 -2.75 26.70
CA ALA A 5 -11.99 -3.41 27.90
C ALA A 5 -10.74 -4.24 27.55
N ILE A 6 -9.60 -3.88 28.15
CA ILE A 6 -8.45 -4.75 28.31
C ILE A 6 -8.57 -5.34 29.71
N GLY A 7 -8.67 -6.67 29.80
CA GLY A 7 -8.79 -7.37 31.07
C GLY A 7 -7.50 -7.32 31.87
N SER A 8 -7.58 -6.81 33.09
CA SER A 8 -6.74 -7.23 34.22
C SER A 8 -7.51 -6.99 35.51
N SER A 9 -7.79 -8.07 36.23
CA SER A 9 -8.51 -8.09 37.50
C SER A 9 -7.72 -7.41 38.60
N TYR A 10 -8.19 -6.27 39.10
CA TYR A 10 -7.93 -5.80 40.47
C TYR A 10 -9.11 -4.94 40.94
N ASP A 11 -9.69 -5.31 42.08
CA ASP A 11 -10.77 -4.61 42.77
C ASP A 11 -10.37 -3.18 43.14
N CYS A 12 -11.23 -2.20 42.85
CA CYS A 12 -11.23 -0.91 43.53
C CYS A 12 -12.65 -0.32 43.58
N GLU A 13 -13.03 0.08 44.79
CA GLU A 13 -14.35 0.56 45.20
C GLU A 13 -14.76 1.87 44.49
N LEU A 14 -16.04 1.93 44.11
CA LEU A 14 -16.72 3.12 43.60
C LEU A 14 -16.97 4.14 44.72
N ILE A 15 -16.28 5.27 44.69
CA ILE A 15 -16.70 6.49 45.42
C ILE A 15 -17.46 7.40 44.46
N ASN A 16 -18.76 7.52 44.69
CA ASN A 16 -19.65 8.48 44.04
C ASN A 16 -19.34 9.91 44.53
N ALA A 17 -19.07 10.82 43.61
CA ALA A 17 -19.08 12.27 43.88
C ALA A 17 -19.94 12.99 42.84
N THR A 18 -21.22 13.17 43.19
CA THR A 18 -22.13 14.14 42.59
C THR A 18 -21.81 15.54 43.12
N GLY A 19 -21.66 16.55 42.26
CA GLY A 19 -21.80 17.93 42.71
C GLY A 19 -21.22 19.03 41.82
N LEU A 20 -22.11 19.96 41.44
CA LEU A 20 -21.87 21.39 41.18
C LEU A 20 -21.37 21.83 39.79
N TRP A 21 -22.34 21.95 38.87
CA TRP A 21 -22.36 22.99 37.85
C TRP A 21 -22.97 24.28 38.44
N ARG A 22 -22.21 25.38 38.47
CA ARG A 22 -22.73 26.75 38.48
C ARG A 22 -21.90 27.61 37.52
N GLY A 23 -22.60 28.24 36.59
CA GLY A 23 -22.02 28.87 35.42
C GLY A 23 -21.45 30.26 35.62
N TRP A 24 -20.87 30.78 34.54
CA TRP A 24 -20.49 32.17 34.40
C TRP A 24 -20.89 32.68 33.01
N ARG A 25 -21.69 33.74 33.00
CA ARG A 25 -22.07 34.54 31.82
C ARG A 25 -20.96 35.55 31.52
N GLY A 26 -20.92 35.98 30.26
CA GLY A 26 -19.79 36.64 29.62
C GLY A 26 -19.44 38.07 30.06
N LYS A 27 -18.33 38.53 29.50
CA LYS A 27 -18.02 39.95 29.27
C LYS A 27 -17.24 40.08 27.95
N ARG A 28 -17.74 40.92 27.06
CA ARG A 28 -17.04 41.45 25.89
C ARG A 28 -16.27 42.71 26.32
N TYR A 29 -15.04 42.84 25.82
CA TYR A 29 -14.31 44.09 25.55
C TYR A 29 -13.48 43.77 24.29
N GLY A 30 -13.54 44.50 23.19
CA GLY A 30 -13.25 45.92 23.03
C GLY A 30 -11.83 46.03 22.45
N GLY A 31 -11.72 46.32 21.14
CA GLY A 31 -10.51 46.07 20.36
C GLY A 31 -9.33 47.03 20.54
N SER A 32 -8.19 46.63 19.99
CA SER A 32 -7.10 47.51 19.53
C SER A 32 -6.10 46.72 18.64
N LYS A 33 -6.04 47.09 17.35
CA LYS A 33 -4.81 47.15 16.53
C LYS A 33 -4.46 48.66 16.49
N PRO A 34 -3.19 49.11 16.33
CA PRO A 34 -2.26 48.62 15.29
C PRO A 34 -0.76 48.67 15.64
N SER A 35 0.08 48.01 14.83
CA SER A 35 1.24 48.62 14.13
C SER A 35 2.18 47.51 13.63
N GLY A 36 2.31 47.44 12.31
CA GLY A 36 3.34 46.65 11.64
C GLY A 36 4.61 47.48 11.51
N VAL A 37 5.74 46.83 11.74
CA VAL A 37 7.06 47.33 11.37
C VAL A 37 7.63 46.29 10.39
N PHE A 38 7.59 46.65 9.10
CA PHE A 38 8.31 45.94 8.05
C PHE A 38 9.75 46.44 8.05
N TYR A 39 10.71 45.54 8.21
CA TYR A 39 12.08 45.77 7.74
C TYR A 39 12.20 45.21 6.32
N PRO A 40 12.79 45.97 5.37
CA PRO A 40 13.07 45.49 4.03
C PRO A 40 14.38 44.69 4.01
N ASP A 41 14.60 43.97 2.92
CA ASP A 41 15.81 43.23 2.53
C ASP A 41 16.02 41.82 3.09
N SER A 42 15.44 40.85 2.36
CA SER A 42 16.27 39.82 1.71
C SER A 42 15.53 39.24 0.51
N ASN A 43 15.73 39.87 -0.65
CA ASN A 43 15.43 39.27 -1.94
C ASN A 43 16.41 38.10 -2.20
N HIS A 44 16.24 36.98 -1.50
CA HIS A 44 16.77 35.70 -1.97
C HIS A 44 15.64 34.92 -2.61
N ARG A 45 15.52 35.11 -3.92
CA ARG A 45 14.75 34.28 -4.83
C ARG A 45 15.19 32.83 -4.65
N ARG A 46 14.47 32.04 -3.84
CA ARG A 46 14.65 30.60 -3.70
C ARG A 46 14.61 29.99 -5.11
N LYS A 47 15.76 29.54 -5.60
CA LYS A 47 15.83 28.66 -6.76
C LYS A 47 15.33 27.31 -6.28
N SER A 48 14.10 26.99 -6.63
CA SER A 48 13.59 25.63 -6.57
C SER A 48 14.49 24.71 -7.41
N SER A 49 14.62 23.46 -6.96
CA SER A 49 15.13 22.28 -7.66
C SER A 49 16.64 22.16 -7.88
N LEU A 50 17.25 21.16 -7.20
CA LEU A 50 18.07 20.12 -7.83
C LEU A 50 18.46 19.06 -6.80
N VAL A 51 17.68 17.98 -6.69
CA VAL A 51 18.23 16.72 -6.17
C VAL A 51 19.03 16.10 -7.30
N THR A 52 20.32 16.38 -7.34
CA THR A 52 21.32 15.52 -7.99
C THR A 52 22.59 15.56 -7.17
N MET A 53 23.04 14.40 -6.70
CA MET A 53 24.32 13.73 -6.99
C MET A 53 24.19 12.30 -6.41
N ASP A 54 24.47 11.20 -7.11
CA ASP A 54 25.52 10.95 -8.09
C ASP A 54 25.05 10.30 -9.39
N LYS A 55 25.78 10.60 -10.47
CA LYS A 55 25.79 9.80 -11.70
C LYS A 55 26.40 8.42 -11.41
N PRO A 56 25.73 7.29 -11.67
CA PRO A 56 26.46 6.05 -11.86
C PRO A 56 27.27 6.20 -13.16
N LYS A 57 28.60 6.04 -13.09
CA LYS A 57 29.44 5.81 -14.27
C LYS A 57 29.17 4.42 -14.84
N VAL A 58 27.97 4.21 -15.37
CA VAL A 58 27.63 3.15 -16.32
C VAL A 58 26.58 3.77 -17.24
N ARG A 59 26.95 4.02 -18.51
CA ARG A 59 25.95 4.35 -19.53
C ARG A 59 25.01 3.15 -19.65
N PRO A 60 23.69 3.28 -19.40
CA PRO A 60 22.76 2.20 -19.71
C PRO A 60 22.76 2.01 -21.22
N HIS A 61 23.07 0.81 -21.67
CA HIS A 61 22.80 0.40 -23.04
C HIS A 61 21.28 0.49 -23.27
N PRO A 62 20.80 1.12 -24.36
CA PRO A 62 19.38 1.12 -24.68
C PRO A 62 19.01 -0.21 -25.33
N ALA A 63 18.87 -1.28 -24.54
CA ALA A 63 18.27 -2.53 -24.95
C ALA A 63 18.19 -3.51 -23.77
N GLN A 64 17.09 -3.49 -23.02
CA GLN A 64 16.42 -4.72 -22.61
C GLN A 64 15.05 -4.36 -22.04
N GLU A 65 14.02 -4.81 -22.74
CA GLU A 65 12.63 -4.75 -22.30
C GLU A 65 12.51 -5.40 -20.91
N ASP A 66 11.85 -4.73 -19.96
CA ASP A 66 11.35 -5.36 -18.73
C ASP A 66 10.18 -6.29 -19.10
N LYS A 67 10.50 -7.44 -19.72
CA LYS A 67 9.55 -8.46 -20.19
C LYS A 67 8.97 -9.33 -19.05
N THR A 68 9.13 -8.95 -17.78
CA THR A 68 8.87 -9.84 -16.63
C THR A 68 7.92 -9.30 -15.55
N THR A 69 6.99 -8.39 -15.87
CA THR A 69 5.82 -8.18 -15.01
C THR A 69 4.69 -9.14 -15.41
N ALA A 70 4.60 -10.30 -14.75
CA ALA A 70 3.59 -11.32 -15.08
C ALA A 70 2.16 -10.97 -14.62
N CYS A 71 2.00 -10.05 -13.65
CA CYS A 71 0.66 -9.58 -13.28
C CYS A 71 0.18 -8.53 -14.30
N TYR A 72 -0.87 -8.86 -15.05
CA TYR A 72 -1.45 -8.00 -16.09
C TYR A 72 -1.69 -6.56 -15.60
N VAL A 73 -2.21 -6.38 -14.38
CA VAL A 73 -2.48 -5.05 -13.79
C VAL A 73 -1.19 -4.25 -13.59
N HIS A 74 -0.13 -4.86 -13.08
CA HIS A 74 1.15 -4.16 -12.89
C HIS A 74 1.96 -4.04 -14.19
N SER A 75 1.72 -4.91 -15.18
CA SER A 75 2.25 -4.75 -16.52
C SER A 75 1.61 -3.56 -17.24
N LEU A 76 0.31 -3.33 -17.05
CA LEU A 76 -0.37 -2.13 -17.55
C LEU A 76 0.22 -0.87 -16.89
N ILE A 77 0.47 -0.90 -15.58
CA ILE A 77 1.18 0.17 -14.87
C ILE A 77 2.55 0.41 -15.52
N ALA A 78 3.36 -0.64 -15.69
CA ALA A 78 4.73 -0.53 -16.21
C ALA A 78 4.79 -0.07 -17.68
N SER A 79 3.82 -0.47 -18.52
CA SER A 79 3.77 -0.06 -19.93
C SER A 79 3.61 1.45 -20.11
N GLU A 80 2.80 2.12 -19.28
CA GLU A 80 2.64 3.58 -19.29
C GLU A 80 3.91 4.32 -18.81
N TRP A 81 4.93 3.64 -18.26
CA TRP A 81 6.18 4.26 -17.77
C TRP A 81 7.26 4.38 -18.85
N THR A 82 7.10 3.71 -19.99
CA THR A 82 8.15 3.57 -21.03
C THR A 82 7.98 4.51 -22.22
N SER A 83 6.86 5.24 -22.32
CA SER A 83 6.63 6.21 -23.40
C SER A 83 6.94 7.63 -22.92
N PRO A 84 7.95 8.32 -23.48
CA PRO A 84 8.11 9.76 -23.27
C PRO A 84 6.87 10.50 -23.81
N PRO A 85 6.50 11.68 -23.28
CA PRO A 85 5.38 12.45 -23.79
C PRO A 85 5.78 13.18 -25.08
N HIS A 86 5.92 12.44 -26.18
CA HIS A 86 5.87 13.01 -27.52
C HIS A 86 5.16 12.02 -28.46
N ASP A 87 4.21 12.56 -29.21
CA ASP A 87 3.35 11.95 -30.22
C ASP A 87 2.11 11.14 -29.77
N LEU A 88 1.03 11.91 -29.61
CA LEU A 88 -0.38 11.53 -29.40
C LEU A 88 -1.03 10.81 -30.61
N LYS A 89 -0.26 10.17 -31.51
CA LYS A 89 -0.81 9.54 -32.72
C LYS A 89 -0.82 8.00 -32.70
N ASP A 90 0.05 7.37 -31.92
CA ASP A 90 0.21 5.90 -31.97
C ASP A 90 -0.76 5.14 -31.04
N THR A 91 -1.51 5.85 -30.19
CA THR A 91 -2.50 5.24 -29.29
C THR A 91 -3.85 4.96 -29.98
N GLU A 92 -4.08 5.48 -31.19
CA GLU A 92 -5.27 5.17 -31.99
C GLU A 92 -5.11 3.90 -32.84
N GLU A 93 -3.89 3.47 -33.16
CA GLU A 93 -3.64 2.26 -33.97
C GLU A 93 -3.83 0.95 -33.20
N VAL A 94 -3.56 0.92 -31.89
CA VAL A 94 -3.78 -0.28 -31.04
C VAL A 94 -5.27 -0.57 -30.82
N ILE A 95 -6.15 0.41 -31.10
CA ILE A 95 -7.61 0.33 -30.86
C ILE A 95 -8.38 -0.13 -32.11
N ARG A 96 -7.76 -0.14 -33.30
CA ARG A 96 -8.47 -0.48 -34.56
C ARG A 96 -8.58 -1.97 -34.90
N THR A 97 -7.90 -2.87 -34.18
CA THR A 97 -7.89 -4.31 -34.48
C THR A 97 -9.05 -5.13 -33.89
N LEU A 98 -10.15 -4.50 -33.47
CA LEU A 98 -11.33 -5.19 -32.92
C LEU A 98 -12.66 -4.86 -33.63
N LYS A 99 -12.60 -4.30 -34.85
CA LYS A 99 -13.79 -4.23 -35.71
C LYS A 99 -13.42 -4.60 -37.15
N ASP A 100 -14.20 -5.53 -37.68
CA ASP A 100 -14.34 -5.94 -39.08
C ASP A 100 -13.55 -7.20 -39.48
N ASP A 101 -14.21 -8.35 -39.31
CA ASP A 101 -14.09 -9.52 -40.20
C ASP A 101 -15.26 -9.47 -41.20
N GLU A 102 -14.97 -9.53 -42.51
CA GLU A 102 -15.61 -10.39 -43.55
C GLU A 102 -15.48 -9.83 -45.00
N ASN A 103 -15.15 -10.76 -45.93
CA ASN A 103 -15.24 -10.78 -47.42
C ASN A 103 -14.02 -10.49 -48.34
N GLU A 104 -13.30 -11.59 -48.66
CA GLU A 104 -12.95 -12.16 -50.01
C GLU A 104 -12.06 -11.42 -51.09
N PRO A 105 -11.43 -12.12 -52.09
CA PRO A 105 -10.00 -12.04 -52.44
C PRO A 105 -9.70 -11.69 -53.94
N PRO A 106 -8.63 -12.19 -54.62
CA PRO A 106 -7.20 -11.84 -54.59
C PRO A 106 -6.69 -11.22 -55.93
N THR A 107 -5.45 -10.69 -56.02
CA THR A 107 -4.66 -10.63 -57.30
C THR A 107 -3.17 -10.22 -57.15
N SER A 108 -2.28 -11.13 -57.59
CA SER A 108 -0.99 -11.01 -58.32
C SER A 108 0.06 -9.89 -58.06
N ASP A 109 1.21 -10.28 -57.45
CA ASP A 109 2.62 -10.33 -57.97
C ASP A 109 3.16 -9.33 -59.04
N PRO A 110 4.50 -9.17 -59.25
CA PRO A 110 5.64 -8.94 -58.33
C PRO A 110 6.68 -7.92 -58.92
N THR A 111 7.78 -7.59 -58.22
CA THR A 111 9.17 -7.31 -58.76
C THR A 111 10.09 -6.77 -57.64
N ALA A 112 11.07 -7.56 -57.17
CA ALA A 112 12.50 -7.58 -57.54
C ALA A 112 13.33 -6.47 -56.86
N ALA A 113 14.17 -6.78 -55.84
CA ALA A 113 15.57 -7.26 -55.94
C ALA A 113 16.54 -6.09 -55.59
N HIS A 114 17.66 -6.18 -54.85
CA HIS A 114 18.42 -7.27 -54.22
C HIS A 114 19.57 -6.65 -53.35
N PRO A 115 20.54 -7.40 -52.77
CA PRO A 115 21.03 -7.23 -51.40
C PRO A 115 22.54 -6.90 -51.30
N ASP A 116 23.08 -6.80 -50.07
CA ASP A 116 24.25 -7.55 -49.59
C ASP A 116 24.75 -6.98 -48.25
N ASP A 117 24.66 -7.78 -47.18
CA ASP A 117 25.83 -8.40 -46.57
C ASP A 117 25.42 -9.29 -45.38
N LEU A 118 25.59 -10.59 -45.60
CA LEU A 118 25.58 -11.68 -44.63
C LEU A 118 27.02 -11.93 -44.11
N VAL A 119 27.12 -12.78 -43.06
CA VAL A 119 28.31 -13.46 -42.46
C VAL A 119 28.47 -13.03 -40.99
N SER A 120 28.53 -13.88 -39.95
CA SER A 120 28.49 -15.34 -39.78
C SER A 120 28.30 -15.68 -38.29
N VAL A 121 27.72 -16.85 -38.03
CA VAL A 121 27.56 -17.56 -36.75
C VAL A 121 28.90 -18.06 -36.19
N ILE A 122 29.17 -17.90 -34.89
CA ILE A 122 29.89 -18.91 -34.07
C ILE A 122 29.31 -18.90 -32.63
N ASP A 123 28.76 -20.05 -32.24
CA ASP A 123 28.38 -20.44 -30.87
C ASP A 123 29.62 -20.55 -29.97
N GLY A 124 29.52 -19.98 -28.77
CA GLY A 124 30.51 -20.10 -27.70
C GLY A 124 29.81 -20.31 -26.37
N ASP A 125 29.43 -21.56 -26.11
CA ASP A 125 28.81 -22.04 -24.89
C ASP A 125 29.75 -21.84 -23.68
N THR A 126 29.34 -21.03 -22.70
CA THR A 126 30.03 -20.89 -21.39
C THR A 126 29.01 -21.04 -20.27
N PRO A 127 29.05 -22.11 -19.46
CA PRO A 127 28.10 -22.31 -18.36
C PRO A 127 28.53 -21.49 -17.14
N GLY A 128 27.78 -20.45 -16.75
CA GLY A 128 27.99 -19.79 -15.45
C GLY A 128 27.50 -18.36 -15.26
N ALA A 129 26.91 -17.69 -16.25
CA ALA A 129 26.43 -16.32 -16.08
C ALA A 129 25.05 -16.29 -15.38
N ARG A 130 25.03 -16.04 -14.07
CA ARG A 130 23.81 -15.62 -13.35
C ARG A 130 23.20 -14.43 -14.10
N LYS A 131 21.96 -14.58 -14.61
CA LYS A 131 21.18 -13.46 -15.16
C LYS A 131 21.15 -12.32 -14.12
N PRO A 132 21.48 -11.08 -14.48
CA PRO A 132 21.45 -9.97 -13.55
C PRO A 132 20.01 -9.75 -13.09
N THR A 133 19.80 -9.78 -11.77
CA THR A 133 18.54 -9.39 -11.14
C THR A 133 18.24 -7.94 -11.52
N PRO A 134 17.05 -7.60 -12.06
CA PRO A 134 16.74 -6.23 -12.47
C PRO A 134 16.88 -5.28 -11.28
N THR A 135 17.60 -4.18 -11.48
CA THR A 135 17.92 -3.20 -10.44
C THR A 135 16.68 -2.34 -10.18
N ILE A 136 15.91 -2.70 -9.15
CA ILE A 136 14.64 -2.04 -8.82
C ILE A 136 14.90 -0.69 -8.18
N ILE A 137 14.42 0.39 -8.80
CA ILE A 137 14.42 1.75 -8.23
C ILE A 137 13.33 1.84 -7.16
N GLN A 138 13.74 2.04 -5.91
CA GLN A 138 12.86 2.29 -4.75
C GLN A 138 12.28 3.72 -4.82
N SER A 139 11.07 3.94 -4.29
CA SER A 139 10.38 5.23 -4.39
C SER A 139 11.16 6.36 -3.70
N ARG A 140 11.93 6.04 -2.66
CA ARG A 140 12.90 6.98 -2.05
C ARG A 140 13.98 7.52 -2.99
N HIS A 141 14.24 6.86 -4.12
CA HIS A 141 15.19 7.31 -5.14
C HIS A 141 14.53 8.15 -6.24
N LEU A 142 13.21 8.34 -6.17
CA LEU A 142 12.47 9.16 -7.11
C LEU A 142 12.47 10.63 -6.65
N THR A 143 12.69 11.54 -7.59
CA THR A 143 12.48 12.97 -7.37
C THR A 143 11.00 13.26 -7.09
N LYS A 144 10.68 14.37 -6.43
CA LYS A 144 9.30 14.83 -6.20
C LYS A 144 8.47 14.87 -7.50
N ARG A 145 9.09 15.26 -8.61
CA ARG A 145 8.47 15.23 -9.94
C ARG A 145 8.13 13.79 -10.37
N GLN A 146 9.08 12.87 -10.26
CA GLN A 146 8.85 11.46 -10.59
C GLN A 146 7.79 10.78 -9.69
N LEU A 147 7.77 11.11 -8.39
CA LEU A 147 6.71 10.66 -7.47
C LEU A 147 5.34 11.21 -7.89
N SER A 148 5.28 12.48 -8.28
CA SER A 148 4.04 13.11 -8.75
C SER A 148 3.55 12.49 -10.06
N ASP A 149 4.45 12.23 -11.00
CA ASP A 149 4.15 11.58 -12.29
C ASP A 149 3.67 10.14 -12.06
N MET A 150 4.32 9.40 -11.14
CA MET A 150 3.91 8.06 -10.74
C MET A 150 2.53 8.04 -10.11
N ALA A 151 2.27 8.90 -9.12
CA ALA A 151 0.96 9.03 -8.48
C ALA A 151 -0.13 9.44 -9.49
N TRP A 152 0.20 10.31 -10.46
CA TRP A 152 -0.73 10.66 -11.52
C TRP A 152 -1.06 9.49 -12.46
N ASN A 153 -0.05 8.72 -12.89
CA ASN A 153 -0.25 7.53 -13.72
C ASN A 153 -1.09 6.46 -13.01
N VAL A 154 -0.79 6.17 -11.74
CA VAL A 154 -1.57 5.23 -10.93
C VAL A 154 -3.03 5.67 -10.81
N ARG A 155 -3.30 6.97 -10.61
CA ARG A 155 -4.67 7.51 -10.56
C ARG A 155 -5.38 7.42 -11.90
N LYS A 156 -4.71 7.77 -13.00
CA LYS A 156 -5.26 7.67 -14.35
C LYS A 156 -5.66 6.22 -14.67
N LEU A 157 -4.79 5.27 -14.32
CA LEU A 157 -5.08 3.86 -14.49
C LEU A 157 -6.23 3.40 -13.57
N SER A 158 -6.23 3.79 -12.30
CA SER A 158 -7.30 3.45 -11.35
C SER A 158 -8.69 3.85 -11.87
N LYS A 159 -8.82 5.06 -12.43
CA LYS A 159 -10.07 5.53 -13.06
C LYS A 159 -10.48 4.69 -14.27
N LYS A 160 -9.52 4.28 -15.11
CA LYS A 160 -9.81 3.41 -16.26
C LYS A 160 -10.25 2.01 -15.81
N LEU A 161 -9.47 1.36 -14.94
CA LEU A 161 -9.73 -0.01 -14.47
C LEU A 161 -11.04 -0.13 -13.67
N GLY A 162 -11.43 0.94 -12.96
CA GLY A 162 -12.70 1.00 -12.27
C GLY A 162 -13.94 0.93 -13.18
N SER A 163 -13.79 1.30 -14.45
CA SER A 163 -14.87 1.35 -15.44
C SER A 163 -14.86 0.20 -16.45
N ILE A 164 -13.81 -0.63 -16.44
CA ILE A 164 -13.57 -1.68 -17.44
C ILE A 164 -13.55 -3.05 -16.77
N LYS A 165 -14.20 -4.02 -17.40
CA LYS A 165 -14.11 -5.43 -16.99
C LYS A 165 -12.85 -6.06 -17.56
N LEU A 166 -11.93 -6.45 -16.68
CA LEU A 166 -10.65 -7.07 -17.03
C LEU A 166 -10.85 -8.58 -17.18
N LYS A 167 -10.69 -9.10 -18.40
CA LYS A 167 -10.65 -10.54 -18.63
C LYS A 167 -9.23 -11.05 -18.34
N LEU A 168 -9.07 -11.81 -17.27
CA LEU A 168 -7.78 -12.33 -16.83
C LEU A 168 -7.59 -13.76 -17.34
N THR A 169 -6.40 -14.09 -17.85
CA THR A 169 -6.01 -15.47 -18.14
C THR A 169 -5.43 -16.11 -16.87
N VAL A 170 -6.31 -16.61 -16.00
CA VAL A 170 -5.91 -17.15 -14.70
C VAL A 170 -5.47 -18.61 -14.85
N LYS A 171 -4.25 -18.95 -14.41
CA LYS A 171 -3.77 -20.33 -14.28
C LYS A 171 -3.39 -20.67 -12.85
N ASN A 172 -2.67 -19.79 -12.18
CA ASN A 172 -2.17 -19.99 -10.82
C ASN A 172 -3.00 -19.16 -9.82
N ILE A 173 -3.76 -19.84 -8.97
CA ILE A 173 -4.62 -19.23 -7.95
C ILE A 173 -3.97 -19.40 -6.58
N PHE A 174 -3.81 -18.29 -5.87
CA PHE A 174 -3.25 -18.24 -4.52
C PHE A 174 -4.38 -18.08 -3.50
N VAL A 175 -4.56 -19.07 -2.62
CA VAL A 175 -5.62 -19.06 -1.60
C VAL A 175 -5.02 -18.73 -0.23
N VAL A 176 -5.57 -17.70 0.40
CA VAL A 176 -5.21 -17.26 1.75
C VAL A 176 -6.42 -17.39 2.66
N CYS A 177 -6.27 -18.06 3.79
CA CYS A 177 -7.29 -18.08 4.83
C CYS A 177 -6.78 -17.45 6.13
N LYS A 178 -7.70 -17.01 6.99
CA LYS A 178 -7.34 -16.51 8.32
C LYS A 178 -6.57 -17.59 9.09
N ALA A 179 -5.40 -17.23 9.60
CA ALA A 179 -4.59 -18.13 10.42
C ALA A 179 -5.31 -18.49 11.73
N GLN A 180 -5.03 -19.68 12.26
CA GLN A 180 -5.52 -20.17 13.55
C GLN A 180 -7.05 -20.28 13.69
N ASP A 181 -7.77 -20.22 12.58
CA ASP A 181 -9.22 -20.42 12.55
C ASP A 181 -9.55 -21.75 11.90
N GLU A 182 -9.71 -22.78 12.74
CA GLU A 182 -9.97 -24.17 12.30
C GLU A 182 -11.25 -24.30 11.48
N SER A 183 -12.26 -23.48 11.78
CA SER A 183 -13.53 -23.50 11.05
C SER A 183 -13.33 -23.23 9.55
N LEU A 184 -12.31 -22.46 9.19
CA LEU A 184 -12.00 -22.09 7.82
C LEU A 184 -11.27 -23.16 7.02
N VAL A 185 -10.69 -24.16 7.68
CA VAL A 185 -9.98 -25.24 6.99
C VAL A 185 -10.96 -26.01 6.09
N SER A 186 -12.15 -26.33 6.62
CA SER A 186 -13.23 -26.99 5.88
C SER A 186 -13.70 -26.17 4.66
N LEU A 187 -13.82 -24.84 4.83
CA LEU A 187 -14.21 -23.93 3.76
C LEU A 187 -13.11 -23.79 2.70
N THR A 188 -11.85 -23.73 3.14
CA THR A 188 -10.68 -23.71 2.26
C THR A 188 -10.62 -24.98 1.42
N ARG A 189 -10.89 -26.15 2.02
CA ARG A 189 -11.03 -27.42 1.29
C ARG A 189 -12.15 -27.35 0.25
N LYS A 190 -13.32 -26.82 0.62
CA LYS A 190 -14.48 -26.69 -0.27
C LYS A 190 -14.17 -25.83 -1.51
N VAL A 191 -13.55 -24.66 -1.31
CA VAL A 191 -13.12 -23.77 -2.40
C VAL A 191 -12.05 -24.44 -3.25
N THR A 192 -11.05 -25.07 -2.63
CA THR A 192 -9.95 -25.74 -3.34
C THR A 192 -10.45 -26.89 -4.20
N LYS A 193 -11.33 -27.74 -3.66
CA LYS A 193 -11.97 -28.83 -4.42
C LYS A 193 -12.77 -28.29 -5.60
N TRP A 194 -13.53 -27.21 -5.41
CA TRP A 194 -14.30 -26.60 -6.49
C TRP A 194 -13.41 -26.03 -7.61
N LEU A 195 -12.31 -25.36 -7.25
CA LEU A 195 -11.34 -24.83 -8.22
C LEU A 195 -10.60 -25.95 -8.98
N LEU A 196 -10.31 -27.07 -8.32
CA LEU A 196 -9.61 -28.20 -8.91
C LEU A 196 -10.52 -29.16 -9.68
N SER A 197 -11.83 -28.97 -9.62
CA SER A 197 -12.79 -29.85 -10.32
C SER A 197 -12.54 -29.86 -11.84
N LYS A 198 -12.72 -31.03 -12.45
CA LYS A 198 -12.72 -31.21 -13.93
C LYS A 198 -13.83 -30.44 -14.64
N ASP A 199 -14.88 -30.03 -13.93
CA ASP A 199 -16.04 -29.32 -14.48
C ASP A 199 -15.75 -27.81 -14.67
N ARG A 200 -14.48 -27.39 -14.61
CA ARG A 200 -14.05 -26.01 -14.85
C ARG A 200 -13.61 -25.86 -16.31
N ASP A 201 -13.89 -24.69 -16.89
CA ASP A 201 -13.48 -24.35 -18.26
C ASP A 201 -11.95 -24.28 -18.44
N SER A 202 -11.19 -24.25 -17.35
CA SER A 202 -9.73 -24.15 -17.35
C SER A 202 -9.12 -24.94 -16.20
N GLU A 203 -7.96 -25.53 -16.45
CA GLU A 203 -7.20 -26.27 -15.45
C GLU A 203 -6.38 -25.33 -14.58
N TYR A 204 -6.92 -24.99 -13.41
CA TYR A 204 -6.22 -24.15 -12.45
C TYR A 204 -5.21 -24.95 -11.61
N ILE A 205 -4.08 -24.32 -11.32
CA ILE A 205 -3.13 -24.73 -10.28
C ILE A 205 -3.46 -23.92 -9.03
N VAL A 206 -3.78 -24.60 -7.93
CA VAL A 206 -4.23 -23.96 -6.69
C VAL A 206 -3.15 -24.08 -5.63
N TYR A 207 -2.68 -22.95 -5.14
CA TYR A 207 -1.72 -22.85 -4.05
C TYR A 207 -2.47 -22.58 -2.74
N VAL A 208 -2.33 -23.49 -1.77
CA VAL A 208 -2.84 -23.33 -0.40
C VAL A 208 -1.68 -23.25 0.60
N GLU A 209 -1.93 -22.78 1.82
CA GLU A 209 -0.88 -22.62 2.81
C GLU A 209 -0.26 -23.99 3.18
N ARG A 210 1.08 -24.08 3.28
CA ARG A 210 1.79 -25.35 3.51
C ARG A 210 1.32 -26.11 4.75
N ARG A 211 0.86 -25.43 5.80
CA ARG A 211 0.31 -26.09 6.99
C ARG A 211 -0.91 -26.99 6.70
N LEU A 212 -1.61 -26.77 5.58
CA LEU A 212 -2.78 -27.54 5.19
C LEU A 212 -2.42 -28.89 4.54
N GLU A 213 -1.18 -29.07 4.11
CA GLU A 213 -0.70 -30.31 3.48
C GLU A 213 -0.93 -31.53 4.37
N THR A 214 -0.60 -31.40 5.65
CA THR A 214 -0.72 -32.47 6.65
C THR A 214 -1.98 -32.35 7.51
N HIS A 215 -2.87 -31.38 7.22
CA HIS A 215 -4.02 -31.12 8.08
C HIS A 215 -5.16 -32.12 7.83
N PRO A 216 -5.70 -32.79 8.86
CA PRO A 216 -6.70 -33.84 8.69
C PRO A 216 -8.00 -33.32 8.05
N ASP A 217 -8.52 -32.17 8.50
CA ASP A 217 -9.77 -31.61 7.97
C ASP A 217 -9.64 -31.10 6.54
N PHE A 218 -8.43 -30.66 6.15
CA PHE A 218 -8.16 -30.31 4.76
C PHE A 218 -8.06 -31.58 3.90
N GLY A 219 -7.40 -32.62 4.42
CA GLY A 219 -7.35 -33.96 3.86
C GLY A 219 -6.87 -33.98 2.42
N ALA A 220 -5.67 -33.46 2.15
CA ALA A 220 -5.11 -33.32 0.81
C ALA A 220 -5.12 -34.64 0.01
N LEU A 221 -4.75 -35.76 0.65
CA LEU A 221 -4.78 -37.08 0.02
C LEU A 221 -6.19 -37.50 -0.39
N GLN A 222 -7.18 -37.27 0.48
CA GLN A 222 -8.58 -37.57 0.17
C GLN A 222 -9.11 -36.66 -0.94
N LEU A 223 -8.69 -35.39 -0.97
CA LEU A 223 -9.07 -34.47 -2.04
C LEU A 223 -8.58 -34.95 -3.40
N ILE A 224 -7.34 -35.45 -3.48
CA ILE A 224 -6.78 -36.01 -4.72
C ILE A 224 -7.46 -37.34 -5.08
N GLN A 225 -7.83 -38.17 -4.10
CA GLN A 225 -8.61 -39.39 -4.35
C GLN A 225 -10.02 -39.08 -4.89
N ASP A 226 -10.69 -38.08 -4.33
CA ASP A 226 -12.01 -37.62 -4.77
C ASP A 226 -11.98 -36.99 -6.17
N GLU A 227 -10.89 -36.30 -6.49
CA GLU A 227 -10.69 -35.58 -7.76
C GLU A 227 -9.29 -35.89 -8.30
N PRO A 228 -9.10 -37.01 -9.03
CA PRO A 228 -7.79 -37.43 -9.52
C PRO A 228 -7.13 -36.40 -10.44
N SER A 229 -7.92 -35.56 -11.11
CA SER A 229 -7.40 -34.48 -11.94
C SER A 229 -6.62 -33.42 -11.14
N ALA A 230 -6.80 -33.36 -9.81
CA ALA A 230 -6.09 -32.42 -8.93
C ALA A 230 -4.62 -32.76 -8.72
N GLU A 231 -4.19 -33.98 -9.06
CA GLU A 231 -2.81 -34.42 -8.92
C GLU A 231 -1.86 -33.51 -9.73
N GLY A 232 -0.79 -33.03 -9.10
CA GLY A 232 0.15 -32.05 -9.69
C GLY A 232 -0.36 -30.60 -9.76
N ARG A 233 -1.66 -30.36 -9.57
CA ARG A 233 -2.29 -29.02 -9.59
C ARG A 233 -2.55 -28.44 -8.20
N LEU A 234 -2.69 -29.27 -7.16
CA LEU A 234 -2.67 -28.81 -5.77
C LEU A 234 -1.21 -28.56 -5.33
N LYS A 235 -0.89 -27.32 -4.96
CA LYS A 235 0.44 -26.91 -4.52
C LYS A 235 0.38 -26.16 -3.19
N TYR A 236 1.54 -26.00 -2.57
CA TYR A 236 1.66 -25.39 -1.25
C TYR A 236 2.57 -24.18 -1.25
N TRP A 237 2.12 -23.10 -0.61
CA TRP A 237 2.90 -21.88 -0.44
C TRP A 237 3.36 -21.67 0.99
N ASP A 238 4.48 -20.96 1.13
CA ASP A 238 4.95 -20.35 2.36
C ASP A 238 5.21 -18.85 2.12
N PRO A 239 5.42 -18.04 3.17
CA PRO A 239 5.67 -16.61 2.99
C PRO A 239 6.88 -16.29 2.08
N LYS A 240 7.89 -17.17 2.03
CA LYS A 240 9.08 -16.96 1.19
C LYS A 240 8.73 -17.07 -0.29
N LEU A 241 7.88 -18.03 -0.67
CA LEU A 241 7.42 -18.21 -2.05
C LEU A 241 6.70 -16.95 -2.56
N ALA A 242 5.77 -16.40 -1.78
CA ALA A 242 5.04 -15.19 -2.15
C ALA A 242 5.98 -13.98 -2.31
N GLN A 243 6.97 -13.84 -1.44
CA GLN A 243 7.94 -12.73 -1.49
C GLN A 243 8.94 -12.85 -2.64
N GLN A 244 9.42 -14.07 -2.94
CA GLN A 244 10.46 -14.30 -3.95
C GLN A 244 9.89 -14.44 -5.37
N GLN A 245 8.70 -15.04 -5.50
CA GLN A 245 8.07 -15.34 -6.79
C GLN A 245 6.63 -14.80 -6.87
N PRO A 246 6.37 -13.51 -6.61
CA PRO A 246 5.03 -12.94 -6.68
C PRO A 246 4.41 -13.02 -8.08
N HIS A 247 5.25 -13.07 -9.11
CA HIS A 247 4.87 -13.19 -10.52
C HIS A 247 4.31 -14.57 -10.89
N LEU A 248 4.41 -15.55 -10.00
CA LEU A 248 3.86 -16.90 -10.22
C LEU A 248 2.33 -16.90 -10.17
N PHE A 249 1.72 -15.95 -9.46
CA PHE A 249 0.30 -15.96 -9.14
C PHE A 249 -0.47 -14.96 -10.01
N ASP A 250 -1.57 -15.43 -10.59
CA ASP A 250 -2.41 -14.63 -11.49
C ASP A 250 -3.61 -14.03 -10.75
N PHE A 251 -4.05 -14.69 -9.67
CA PHE A 251 -5.25 -14.33 -8.93
C PHE A 251 -5.15 -14.77 -7.47
N VAL A 252 -5.64 -13.94 -6.55
CA VAL A 252 -5.66 -14.25 -5.11
C VAL A 252 -7.09 -14.34 -4.60
N ILE A 253 -7.37 -15.35 -3.79
CA ILE A 253 -8.65 -15.51 -3.09
C ILE A 253 -8.38 -15.47 -1.59
N THR A 254 -9.06 -14.59 -0.86
CA THR A 254 -8.96 -14.53 0.61
C THR A 254 -10.24 -15.02 1.28
N LEU A 255 -10.10 -15.87 2.29
CA LEU A 255 -11.17 -16.35 3.15
C LEU A 255 -10.96 -15.78 4.56
N GLY A 256 -11.75 -14.77 4.95
CA GLY A 256 -11.68 -14.21 6.29
C GLY A 256 -12.24 -12.78 6.41
N GLY A 257 -11.57 -11.96 7.22
CA GLY A 257 -11.92 -10.54 7.41
C GLY A 257 -10.84 -9.62 6.83
N ASP A 258 -10.94 -8.33 7.15
CA ASP A 258 -9.98 -7.31 6.70
C ASP A 258 -8.53 -7.65 7.10
N GLY A 259 -8.32 -8.28 8.27
CA GLY A 259 -6.98 -8.73 8.70
C GLY A 259 -6.34 -9.79 7.79
N THR A 260 -7.15 -10.60 7.08
CA THR A 260 -6.67 -11.56 6.07
C THR A 260 -6.25 -10.84 4.79
N VAL A 261 -6.95 -9.75 4.42
CA VAL A 261 -6.58 -8.90 3.28
C VAL A 261 -5.28 -8.14 3.58
N LEU A 262 -5.13 -7.60 4.79
CA LEU A 262 -3.86 -6.99 5.22
C LEU A 262 -2.71 -8.00 5.22
N TYR A 263 -2.97 -9.24 5.60
CA TYR A 263 -1.96 -10.30 5.54
C TYR A 263 -1.54 -10.58 4.10
N THR A 264 -2.51 -10.61 3.20
CA THR A 264 -2.25 -10.77 1.77
C THR A 264 -1.39 -9.63 1.24
N SER A 265 -1.72 -8.37 1.55
CA SER A 265 -0.88 -7.21 1.21
C SER A 265 0.56 -7.37 1.75
N TRP A 266 0.68 -7.87 3.00
CA TRP A 266 1.98 -8.12 3.63
C TRP A 266 2.81 -9.21 2.93
N LEU A 267 2.17 -10.30 2.47
CA LEU A 267 2.86 -11.35 1.71
C LEU A 267 3.44 -10.83 0.39
N PHE A 268 2.74 -9.89 -0.25
CA PHE A 268 3.12 -9.29 -1.53
C PHE A 268 3.74 -7.89 -1.33
N GLN A 269 5.00 -7.85 -0.91
CA GLN A 269 5.80 -6.61 -0.76
C GLN A 269 6.19 -5.94 -2.11
N ARG A 270 5.59 -6.35 -3.22
CA ARG A 270 5.81 -5.79 -4.57
C ARG A 270 4.50 -5.89 -5.36
N ILE A 271 4.54 -6.49 -6.54
CA ILE A 271 3.41 -6.81 -7.40
C ILE A 271 2.38 -7.62 -6.61
N VAL A 272 1.13 -7.14 -6.62
CA VAL A 272 -0.02 -7.82 -6.00
C VAL A 272 -0.95 -8.28 -7.13
N PRO A 273 -1.24 -9.59 -7.25
CA PRO A 273 -2.28 -10.05 -8.17
C PRO A 273 -3.67 -9.54 -7.73
N PRO A 274 -4.67 -9.47 -8.62
CA PRO A 274 -6.03 -9.13 -8.24
C PRO A 274 -6.55 -9.99 -7.10
N VAL A 275 -7.04 -9.35 -6.04
CA VAL A 275 -7.47 -10.00 -4.80
C VAL A 275 -8.98 -9.98 -4.67
N LEU A 276 -9.59 -11.16 -4.66
CA LEU A 276 -11.02 -11.36 -4.38
C LEU A 276 -11.20 -11.82 -2.94
N SER A 277 -11.94 -11.02 -2.16
CA SER A 277 -11.99 -11.18 -0.71
C SER A 277 -13.39 -11.56 -0.20
N PHE A 278 -13.53 -12.80 0.29
CA PHE A 278 -14.76 -13.31 0.90
C PHE A 278 -14.83 -13.01 2.40
N ALA A 279 -15.93 -12.39 2.82
CA ALA A 279 -16.37 -12.26 4.20
C ALA A 279 -17.05 -13.55 4.68
N LEU A 280 -16.69 -14.00 5.89
CA LEU A 280 -17.23 -15.21 6.53
C LEU A 280 -18.14 -14.90 7.73
N GLY A 281 -18.54 -13.63 7.85
CA GLY A 281 -19.35 -13.08 8.94
C GLY A 281 -19.86 -11.70 8.53
N SER A 282 -19.60 -10.67 9.33
CA SER A 282 -19.88 -9.29 8.88
C SER A 282 -18.95 -8.89 7.73
N LEU A 283 -19.53 -8.32 6.67
CA LEU A 283 -18.79 -7.62 5.61
C LEU A 283 -17.93 -6.51 6.24
N GLY A 284 -16.65 -6.50 5.90
CA GLY A 284 -15.67 -5.50 6.32
C GLY A 284 -15.56 -4.35 5.31
N PHE A 285 -14.50 -3.55 5.44
CA PHE A 285 -14.21 -2.48 4.47
C PHE A 285 -13.43 -2.98 3.25
N LEU A 286 -12.78 -4.14 3.37
CA LEU A 286 -11.99 -4.78 2.33
C LEU A 286 -12.59 -6.08 1.82
N THR A 287 -13.39 -6.77 2.65
CA THR A 287 -14.11 -7.98 2.26
C THR A 287 -15.46 -7.64 1.65
N ASN A 288 -15.52 -7.71 0.31
CA ASN A 288 -16.68 -7.24 -0.46
C ASN A 288 -17.60 -8.37 -0.96
N PHE A 289 -17.21 -9.63 -0.79
CA PHE A 289 -17.97 -10.78 -1.28
C PHE A 289 -18.52 -11.60 -0.11
N ASP A 290 -19.78 -12.02 -0.20
CA ASP A 290 -20.34 -12.99 0.73
C ASP A 290 -19.92 -14.41 0.32
N PHE A 291 -19.43 -15.20 1.28
CA PHE A 291 -19.01 -16.57 1.02
C PHE A 291 -20.17 -17.50 0.65
N THR A 292 -21.42 -17.18 1.04
CA THR A 292 -22.60 -17.98 0.68
C THR A 292 -22.72 -18.19 -0.84
N ASP A 293 -22.39 -17.14 -1.62
CA ASP A 293 -22.44 -17.12 -3.08
C ASP A 293 -21.06 -17.29 -3.74
N TYR A 294 -20.10 -17.95 -3.07
CA TYR A 294 -18.71 -18.02 -3.54
C TYR A 294 -18.57 -18.64 -4.94
N GLN A 295 -19.32 -19.69 -5.27
CA GLN A 295 -19.23 -20.38 -6.56
C GLN A 295 -19.60 -19.46 -7.71
N LYS A 296 -20.75 -18.79 -7.59
CA LYS A 296 -21.24 -17.83 -8.58
C LYS A 296 -20.28 -16.65 -8.71
N SER A 297 -19.77 -16.15 -7.58
CA SER A 297 -18.83 -15.03 -7.56
C SER A 297 -17.52 -15.36 -8.26
N LEU A 298 -16.94 -16.53 -7.97
CA LEU A 298 -15.71 -17.01 -8.60
C LEU A 298 -15.93 -17.35 -10.08
N GLU A 299 -17.04 -17.98 -10.46
CA GLU A 299 -17.34 -18.29 -11.85
C GLU A 299 -17.43 -17.02 -12.70
N ASN A 300 -18.20 -16.03 -12.24
CA ASN A 300 -18.31 -14.74 -12.91
C ASN A 300 -16.95 -14.04 -13.02
N ALA A 301 -16.14 -14.07 -11.96
CA ALA A 301 -14.83 -13.44 -11.93
C ALA A 301 -13.83 -14.10 -12.90
N LEU A 302 -13.77 -15.44 -12.90
CA LEU A 302 -12.81 -16.21 -13.70
C LEU A 302 -13.22 -16.30 -15.17
N ARG A 303 -14.51 -16.46 -15.47
CA ARG A 303 -15.01 -16.61 -16.85
C ARG A 303 -15.23 -15.25 -17.53
N ASP A 304 -15.97 -14.38 -16.87
CA ASP A 304 -16.47 -13.15 -17.48
C ASP A 304 -15.55 -11.95 -17.20
N GLY A 305 -14.57 -12.11 -16.30
CA GLY A 305 -13.62 -11.07 -15.90
C GLY A 305 -14.02 -10.30 -14.65
N VAL A 306 -13.12 -9.44 -14.17
CA VAL A 306 -13.25 -8.70 -12.91
C VAL A 306 -13.16 -7.19 -13.12
N VAL A 307 -13.84 -6.42 -12.27
CA VAL A 307 -13.57 -4.99 -12.11
C VAL A 307 -12.66 -4.82 -10.90
N VAL A 308 -11.62 -3.99 -11.03
CA VAL A 308 -10.60 -3.81 -9.99
C VAL A 308 -10.57 -2.37 -9.53
N SER A 309 -10.57 -2.18 -8.21
CA SER A 309 -10.28 -0.92 -7.53
C SER A 309 -8.84 -0.95 -7.02
N LEU A 310 -8.02 -0.01 -7.50
CA LEU A 310 -6.65 0.16 -7.01
C LEU A 310 -6.66 0.96 -5.72
N ARG A 311 -6.15 0.37 -4.64
CA ARG A 311 -6.00 1.03 -3.34
C ARG A 311 -4.57 1.50 -3.14
N LEU A 312 -4.41 2.72 -2.67
CA LEU A 312 -3.10 3.28 -2.31
C LEU A 312 -2.42 2.40 -1.24
N ARG A 313 -1.13 2.16 -1.43
CA ARG A 313 -0.20 1.61 -0.43
C ARG A 313 0.88 2.64 -0.13
N PHE A 314 1.50 2.55 1.04
CA PHE A 314 2.74 3.29 1.32
C PHE A 314 3.96 2.40 1.15
N GLU A 315 5.01 2.98 0.56
CA GLU A 315 6.38 2.51 0.71
C GLU A 315 6.97 3.23 1.92
N CYS A 316 7.31 2.47 2.96
CA CYS A 316 7.93 2.96 4.19
C CYS A 316 9.38 2.48 4.27
N THR A 317 10.33 3.41 4.37
CA THR A 317 11.76 3.08 4.54
C THR A 317 12.23 3.52 5.92
N ILE A 318 12.82 2.60 6.68
CA ILE A 318 13.50 2.91 7.93
C ILE A 318 14.91 3.42 7.60
N MET A 319 15.23 4.59 8.13
CA MET A 319 16.50 5.27 7.96
C MET A 319 17.21 5.31 9.31
N ARG A 320 18.40 4.72 9.34
CA ARG A 320 19.25 4.63 10.54
C ARG A 320 20.29 5.71 10.55
N SER A 321 20.46 6.39 11.67
CA SER A 321 21.52 7.39 11.83
C SER A 321 22.90 6.72 11.74
N LYS A 322 23.79 7.27 10.92
CA LYS A 322 25.19 6.84 10.89
C LYS A 322 25.93 7.44 12.07
N ALA A 323 26.77 6.64 12.71
CA ALA A 323 27.80 7.18 13.59
C ALA A 323 28.84 7.93 12.73
N ARG A 324 29.02 9.24 12.92
CA ARG A 324 30.16 9.96 12.33
C ARG A 324 31.45 9.39 12.92
N LEU A 325 32.35 8.90 12.06
CA LEU A 325 33.72 8.55 12.46
C LEU A 325 34.41 9.83 12.93
N LYS A 326 34.96 9.81 14.15
CA LYS A 326 35.41 10.96 14.96
C LYS A 326 36.52 11.84 14.37
N GLU A 327 36.91 11.74 13.11
CA GLU A 327 38.19 12.33 12.67
C GLU A 327 38.11 13.79 12.22
N HIS A 328 36.93 14.35 11.87
CA HIS A 328 36.88 15.73 11.35
C HIS A 328 35.68 16.62 11.74
N ASP A 329 34.78 16.17 12.63
CA ASP A 329 33.68 17.03 13.10
C ASP A 329 33.70 17.16 14.64
N PRO A 330 33.88 18.37 15.19
CA PRO A 330 33.93 18.60 16.64
C PRO A 330 32.57 18.49 17.34
N ARG A 331 31.45 18.31 16.63
CA ARG A 331 30.12 18.15 17.22
C ARG A 331 29.98 16.83 17.97
N THR A 332 29.64 16.92 19.26
CA THR A 332 29.31 15.74 20.08
C THR A 332 27.92 15.20 19.70
N LEU A 333 27.53 14.00 20.16
CA LEU A 333 26.14 13.49 20.00
C LEU A 333 25.09 14.49 20.51
N ALA A 334 25.46 15.38 21.45
CA ALA A 334 24.59 16.42 22.00
C ALA A 334 24.40 17.63 21.07
N ASP A 335 25.21 17.77 20.02
CA ASP A 335 25.14 18.88 19.06
C ASP A 335 24.50 18.47 17.72
N ARG A 336 24.01 17.21 17.61
CA ARG A 336 23.30 16.75 16.42
C ARG A 336 21.84 17.15 16.51
N ASP A 337 21.34 17.74 15.44
CA ASP A 337 19.94 18.09 15.27
C ASP A 337 19.40 17.40 14.03
N LEU A 338 18.33 16.63 14.20
CA LEU A 338 17.70 15.89 13.10
C LEU A 338 17.07 16.85 12.09
N VAL A 339 16.60 18.02 12.52
CA VAL A 339 16.08 19.06 11.64
C VAL A 339 17.18 19.56 10.72
N GLU A 340 18.33 19.96 11.26
CA GLU A 340 19.47 20.42 10.46
C GLU A 340 20.00 19.33 9.52
N GLU A 341 20.03 18.07 9.96
CA GLU A 341 20.48 16.95 9.12
C GLU A 341 19.53 16.63 7.94
N LEU A 342 18.24 16.95 8.05
CA LEU A 342 17.24 16.63 7.02
C LEU A 342 16.84 17.81 6.14
N ILE A 343 16.89 19.05 6.67
CA ILE A 343 16.44 20.25 5.96
C ILE A 343 17.45 21.42 5.99
N GLY A 344 18.55 21.31 6.73
CA GLY A 344 19.56 22.36 6.85
C GLY A 344 20.50 22.46 5.64
N GLU A 345 21.38 23.47 5.66
CA GLU A 345 22.37 23.72 4.59
C GLU A 345 23.37 22.55 4.40
N GLU A 346 23.56 21.71 5.43
CA GLU A 346 24.40 20.50 5.39
C GLU A 346 23.70 19.27 4.76
N GLY A 347 22.42 19.37 4.42
CA GLY A 347 21.61 18.27 3.87
C GLY A 347 22.03 17.82 2.46
N GLU A 348 22.79 18.64 1.74
CA GLU A 348 23.21 18.34 0.36
C GLU A 348 24.45 17.43 0.27
N ASP A 349 25.34 17.43 1.28
CA ASP A 349 26.70 16.89 1.14
C ASP A 349 27.06 15.70 2.05
N THR A 350 26.21 15.32 3.02
CA THR A 350 26.50 14.15 3.87
C THR A 350 25.34 13.15 3.93
N LEU A 351 25.61 11.90 3.51
CA LEU A 351 24.71 10.77 3.75
C LEU A 351 24.69 10.46 5.25
N THR A 352 24.00 11.27 6.06
CA THR A 352 23.88 11.15 7.52
C THR A 352 23.18 9.87 7.96
N HIS A 353 22.42 9.24 7.06
CA HIS A 353 21.62 8.06 7.35
C HIS A 353 21.83 6.93 6.32
N THR A 354 21.52 5.70 6.72
CA THR A 354 21.43 4.53 5.82
C THR A 354 20.05 3.90 5.86
N PRO A 355 19.53 3.39 4.72
CA PRO A 355 18.36 2.52 4.74
C PRO A 355 18.66 1.21 5.48
N ASP A 356 17.69 0.74 6.26
CA ASP A 356 17.72 -0.58 6.91
C ASP A 356 16.72 -1.51 6.23
N ARG A 357 15.42 -1.25 6.41
CA ARG A 357 14.33 -2.07 5.84
C ARG A 357 13.31 -1.20 5.11
N VAL A 358 12.64 -1.83 4.14
CA VAL A 358 11.55 -1.23 3.38
C VAL A 358 10.32 -2.12 3.49
N TYR A 359 9.18 -1.51 3.79
CA TYR A 359 7.89 -2.17 3.90
C TYR A 359 6.87 -1.51 3.01
N GLU A 360 6.03 -2.31 2.39
CA GLU A 360 4.90 -1.89 1.60
C GLU A 360 3.62 -2.20 2.39
N ILE A 361 2.88 -1.17 2.79
CA ILE A 361 1.73 -1.28 3.70
C ILE A 361 0.44 -0.74 3.07
N LEU A 362 -0.71 -1.25 3.51
CA LEU A 362 -2.03 -0.88 2.96
C LEU A 362 -2.78 0.15 3.80
N ASN A 363 -2.71 0.06 5.13
CA ASN A 363 -3.47 0.91 6.02
C ASN A 363 -2.64 2.06 6.56
N ASP A 364 -1.72 1.76 7.47
CA ASP A 364 -1.06 2.80 8.27
C ASP A 364 0.31 2.37 8.80
N VAL A 365 1.13 3.41 9.01
CA VAL A 365 2.36 3.31 9.78
C VAL A 365 2.20 4.16 11.03
N VAL A 366 2.52 3.57 12.18
CA VAL A 366 2.35 4.18 13.49
C VAL A 366 3.71 4.27 14.15
N LEU A 367 4.10 5.47 14.57
CA LEU A 367 5.26 5.66 15.45
C LEU A 367 4.73 5.98 16.85
N ASP A 368 4.99 5.11 17.81
CA ASP A 368 4.51 5.24 19.19
C ASP A 368 5.62 5.08 20.23
N ARG A 369 5.34 5.47 21.48
CA ARG A 369 6.31 5.42 22.60
C ARG A 369 6.76 4.01 23.00
N GLY A 370 6.13 2.96 22.47
CA GLY A 370 6.41 1.57 22.81
C GLY A 370 6.17 1.27 24.31
N PRO A 371 7.07 0.51 24.97
CA PRO A 371 6.93 0.18 26.38
C PRO A 371 7.26 1.36 27.31
N ASN A 372 7.76 2.48 26.79
CA ASN A 372 8.25 3.60 27.60
C ASN A 372 7.09 4.29 28.35
N PRO A 373 7.23 4.60 29.65
CA PRO A 373 6.18 5.24 30.44
C PRO A 373 6.01 6.74 30.12
N THR A 374 7.03 7.36 29.55
CA THR A 374 7.03 8.76 29.11
C THR A 374 6.47 8.91 27.70
N MET A 375 5.88 10.07 27.39
CA MET A 375 5.46 10.40 26.03
C MET A 375 6.65 10.39 25.05
N SER A 376 6.39 10.01 23.81
CA SER A 376 7.35 10.10 22.72
C SER A 376 7.50 11.55 22.23
N GLN A 377 8.72 11.91 21.85
CA GLN A 377 9.03 13.12 21.12
C GLN A 377 9.29 12.72 19.66
N ILE A 378 8.50 13.27 18.73
CA ILE A 378 8.51 12.87 17.33
C ILE A 378 8.56 14.12 16.46
N GLU A 379 9.53 14.20 15.55
CA GLU A 379 9.59 15.26 14.55
C GLU A 379 8.92 14.82 13.26
N LEU A 380 8.00 15.64 12.77
CA LEU A 380 7.30 15.41 11.51
C LEU A 380 7.81 16.39 10.46
N PHE A 381 8.18 15.85 9.30
CA PHE A 381 8.61 16.59 8.12
C PHE A 381 7.72 16.24 6.94
N GLY A 382 7.48 17.21 6.08
CA GLY A 382 6.81 17.03 4.79
C GLY A 382 7.65 17.66 3.69
N ASP A 383 8.05 16.86 2.71
CA ASP A 383 9.06 17.22 1.71
C ASP A 383 10.31 17.84 2.38
N ASP A 384 10.65 19.08 2.07
CA ASP A 384 11.85 19.76 2.60
C ASP A 384 11.49 20.74 3.73
N GLU A 385 10.35 20.53 4.40
CA GLU A 385 9.86 21.40 5.48
C GLU A 385 9.63 20.61 6.76
N HIS A 386 10.10 21.16 7.89
CA HIS A 386 9.72 20.68 9.21
C HIS A 386 8.32 21.19 9.56
N PHE A 387 7.38 20.27 9.80
CA PHE A 387 6.00 20.63 10.14
C PHE A 387 5.87 20.99 11.61
N THR A 388 6.24 20.05 12.49
CA THR A 388 6.17 20.23 13.93
C THR A 388 6.86 19.09 14.65
N THR A 389 7.33 19.39 15.87
CA THR A 389 7.69 18.39 16.86
C THR A 389 6.44 18.07 17.71
N LEU A 390 6.10 16.79 17.83
CA LEU A 390 4.97 16.31 18.63
C LEU A 390 5.47 15.69 19.93
N LEU A 391 4.79 16.05 21.03
CA LEU A 391 4.84 15.31 22.29
C LEU A 391 3.51 14.57 22.44
N ALA A 392 3.54 13.25 22.29
CA ALA A 392 2.35 12.42 22.18
C ALA A 392 2.65 10.97 22.58
N ASP A 393 1.60 10.15 22.75
CA ASP A 393 1.78 8.69 22.78
C ASP A 393 2.30 8.16 21.44
N GLY A 394 2.00 8.87 20.35
CA GLY A 394 2.53 8.58 19.02
C GLY A 394 1.90 9.41 17.90
N ILE A 395 2.18 9.02 16.66
CA ILE A 395 1.59 9.56 15.43
C ILE A 395 1.24 8.42 14.48
N CYS A 396 0.11 8.53 13.80
CA CYS A 396 -0.38 7.61 12.78
C CYS A 396 -0.42 8.32 11.43
N ILE A 397 0.23 7.74 10.42
CA ILE A 397 0.15 8.15 9.02
C ILE A 397 -0.61 7.05 8.27
N ALA A 398 -1.78 7.38 7.74
CA ALA A 398 -2.70 6.41 7.15
C ALA A 398 -3.05 6.73 5.69
N THR A 399 -3.25 5.67 4.90
CA THR A 399 -3.85 5.75 3.57
C THR A 399 -5.35 6.01 3.70
N PRO A 400 -6.05 6.36 2.61
CA PRO A 400 -7.50 6.45 2.60
C PRO A 400 -8.18 5.13 2.99
N THR A 401 -7.56 3.99 2.64
CA THR A 401 -8.03 2.66 3.06
C THR A 401 -7.84 2.45 4.57
N GLY A 402 -6.71 2.88 5.12
CA GLY A 402 -6.43 2.87 6.56
C GLY A 402 -7.26 3.87 7.38
N SER A 403 -8.00 4.79 6.72
CA SER A 403 -8.78 5.80 7.42
C SER A 403 -9.86 5.22 8.34
N THR A 404 -10.35 4.02 8.05
CA THR A 404 -11.33 3.26 8.85
C THR A 404 -10.70 2.33 9.91
N ALA A 405 -9.36 2.24 9.95
CA ALA A 405 -8.61 1.36 10.84
C ALA A 405 -8.14 2.13 12.09
N TYR A 406 -6.85 2.04 12.44
CA TYR A 406 -6.32 2.65 13.66
C TYR A 406 -6.43 4.17 13.64
N ASN A 407 -6.30 4.80 12.46
CA ASN A 407 -6.56 6.23 12.27
C ASN A 407 -7.93 6.68 12.81
N LEU A 408 -9.00 5.93 12.56
CA LEU A 408 -10.33 6.26 13.06
C LEU A 408 -10.38 6.23 14.60
N ALA A 409 -9.76 5.21 15.19
CA ALA A 409 -9.69 5.05 16.64
C ALA A 409 -8.88 6.17 17.31
N ALA A 410 -7.82 6.66 16.65
CA ALA A 410 -7.02 7.80 17.09
C ALA A 410 -7.73 9.17 16.92
N GLY A 411 -8.95 9.20 16.36
CA GLY A 411 -9.72 10.43 16.15
C GLY A 411 -9.50 11.09 14.79
N GLY A 412 -8.88 10.39 13.84
CA GLY A 412 -8.71 10.82 12.46
C GLY A 412 -10.03 10.78 11.66
N SER A 413 -10.03 11.46 10.51
CA SER A 413 -11.21 11.50 9.63
C SER A 413 -11.35 10.23 8.78
N LEU A 414 -12.59 9.92 8.38
CA LEU A 414 -12.88 8.92 7.36
C LEU A 414 -12.58 9.49 5.97
N SER A 415 -12.00 8.70 5.08
CA SER A 415 -11.72 9.08 3.70
C SER A 415 -12.20 8.01 2.72
N HIS A 416 -12.73 8.44 1.58
CA HIS A 416 -13.09 7.52 0.50
C HIS A 416 -11.81 6.88 -0.08
N PRO A 417 -11.79 5.56 -0.40
CA PRO A 417 -10.57 4.88 -0.83
C PRO A 417 -9.95 5.42 -2.12
N GLU A 418 -10.74 6.12 -2.95
CA GLU A 418 -10.29 6.74 -4.20
C GLU A 418 -9.73 8.16 -4.02
N ASN A 419 -9.82 8.74 -2.83
CA ASN A 419 -9.27 10.06 -2.56
C ASN A 419 -7.74 10.00 -2.59
N PRO A 420 -7.05 10.85 -3.37
CA PRO A 420 -5.58 10.84 -3.46
C PRO A 420 -4.95 11.63 -2.30
N VAL A 421 -5.10 11.12 -1.07
CA VAL A 421 -4.71 11.82 0.16
C VAL A 421 -3.99 10.91 1.14
N ILE A 422 -3.19 11.53 2.00
CA ILE A 422 -2.57 10.93 3.20
C ILE A 422 -3.22 11.57 4.43
N LEU A 423 -3.54 10.76 5.43
CA LEU A 423 -4.08 11.23 6.70
C LEU A 423 -2.99 11.16 7.77
N VAL A 424 -2.85 12.22 8.55
CA VAL A 424 -1.90 12.30 9.67
C VAL A 424 -2.67 12.60 10.94
N THR A 425 -2.59 11.71 11.93
CA THR A 425 -3.35 11.79 13.18
C THR A 425 -2.42 11.53 14.36
N ALA A 426 -2.32 12.48 15.30
CA ALA A 426 -1.57 12.26 16.52
C ALA A 426 -2.36 11.42 17.53
N ILE A 427 -1.66 10.59 18.30
CA ILE A 427 -2.24 9.69 19.30
C ILE A 427 -2.03 10.33 20.68
N CYS A 428 -3.11 10.75 21.33
CA CYS A 428 -3.07 11.38 22.66
C CYS A 428 -2.04 12.52 22.76
N ALA A 429 -2.04 13.44 21.79
CA ALA A 429 -1.10 14.56 21.78
C ALA A 429 -1.28 15.47 23.00
N HIS A 430 -0.17 15.84 23.63
CA HIS A 430 -0.15 16.78 24.76
C HIS A 430 -0.34 18.24 24.31
N THR A 431 -0.15 18.52 23.02
CA THR A 431 -0.47 19.82 22.44
C THR A 431 -1.97 19.95 22.18
N LEU A 432 -2.60 20.97 22.76
CA LEU A 432 -4.04 21.25 22.59
C LEU A 432 -4.43 21.69 21.17
N SER A 433 -3.44 21.95 20.31
CA SER A 433 -3.64 22.56 18.99
C SER A 433 -3.48 21.59 17.82
N PHE A 434 -2.89 20.41 18.03
CA PHE A 434 -2.71 19.45 16.94
C PHE A 434 -4.05 18.81 16.58
N ARG A 435 -4.42 18.93 15.31
CA ARG A 435 -5.63 18.33 14.72
C ARG A 435 -5.23 17.38 13.61
N PRO A 436 -6.06 16.37 13.30
CA PRO A 436 -5.82 15.51 12.14
C PRO A 436 -5.61 16.35 10.86
N ILE A 437 -4.59 16.00 10.09
CA ILE A 437 -4.18 16.70 8.87
C ILE A 437 -4.45 15.79 7.67
N ILE A 438 -4.96 16.36 6.58
CA ILE A 438 -5.11 15.66 5.30
C ILE A 438 -4.17 16.33 4.30
N LEU A 439 -3.29 15.53 3.70
CA LEU A 439 -2.22 15.97 2.80
C LEU A 439 -2.37 15.29 1.43
N PRO A 440 -1.81 15.84 0.35
CA PRO A 440 -1.80 15.17 -0.96
C PRO A 440 -0.96 13.88 -0.92
N ASP A 441 -1.34 12.87 -1.70
CA ASP A 441 -0.60 11.60 -1.85
C ASP A 441 0.78 11.72 -2.50
N THR A 442 1.10 12.89 -3.06
CA THR A 442 2.41 13.19 -3.67
C THR A 442 3.47 13.69 -2.67
N ILE A 443 3.08 13.97 -1.41
CA ILE A 443 4.02 14.44 -0.40
C ILE A 443 4.86 13.29 0.14
N VAL A 444 6.14 13.53 0.42
CA VAL A 444 6.98 12.60 1.17
C VAL A 444 6.98 13.01 2.63
N LEU A 445 6.51 12.14 3.52
CA LEU A 445 6.54 12.39 4.96
C LEU A 445 7.76 11.72 5.58
N ARG A 446 8.35 12.37 6.58
CA ARG A 446 9.34 11.74 7.46
C ARG A 446 8.91 11.95 8.90
N MET A 447 8.94 10.87 9.68
CA MET A 447 8.71 10.94 11.12
C MET A 447 9.92 10.36 11.84
N GLY A 448 10.58 11.17 12.66
CA GLY A 448 11.86 10.87 13.29
C GLY A 448 11.84 11.01 14.79
N VAL A 449 12.76 10.31 15.44
CA VAL A 449 13.04 10.48 16.86
C VAL A 449 14.21 11.46 16.97
N PRO A 450 14.03 12.68 17.51
CA PRO A 450 15.12 13.63 17.61
C PRO A 450 16.25 13.14 18.54
N TYR A 451 17.47 13.65 18.37
CA TYR A 451 18.65 13.21 19.11
C TYR A 451 18.57 13.48 20.63
N ASP A 452 17.84 14.53 21.02
CA ASP A 452 17.62 14.92 22.42
C ASP A 452 16.44 14.16 23.08
N ALA A 453 15.77 13.27 22.34
CA ALA A 453 14.68 12.47 22.85
C ALA A 453 15.14 11.58 24.02
N ARG A 454 14.37 11.58 25.11
CA ARG A 454 14.69 10.83 26.34
C ARG A 454 14.65 9.32 26.15
N THR A 455 13.84 8.84 25.21
CA THR A 455 13.57 7.42 24.99
C THR A 455 13.45 7.12 23.49
N SER A 456 13.68 5.86 23.11
CA SER A 456 13.36 5.35 21.78
C SER A 456 11.85 5.40 21.50
N SER A 457 11.50 5.26 20.23
CA SER A 457 10.11 5.06 19.78
C SER A 457 10.01 3.79 18.94
N TRP A 458 8.79 3.34 18.64
CA TRP A 458 8.54 2.09 17.93
C TRP A 458 7.67 2.35 16.70
N ALA A 459 8.20 2.02 15.52
CA ALA A 459 7.46 2.05 14.28
C ALA A 459 6.74 0.73 14.05
N SER A 460 5.44 0.78 13.77
CA SER A 460 4.56 -0.35 13.48
C SER A 460 4.00 -0.22 12.06
N PHE A 461 4.06 -1.29 11.28
CA PHE A 461 3.66 -1.34 9.87
C PHE A 461 2.43 -2.25 9.71
N ASP A 462 1.28 -1.69 9.33
CA ASP A 462 -0.03 -2.38 9.26
C ASP A 462 -0.40 -3.17 10.54
N GLY A 463 0.15 -2.77 11.69
CA GLY A 463 -0.04 -3.45 12.97
C GLY A 463 0.61 -4.84 13.06
N ARG A 464 1.55 -5.19 12.17
CA ARG A 464 2.19 -6.52 12.13
C ARG A 464 3.64 -6.49 12.59
N GLU A 465 4.49 -5.77 11.86
CA GLU A 465 5.92 -5.70 12.15
C GLU A 465 6.19 -4.45 12.98
N ARG A 466 6.98 -4.61 14.04
CA ARG A 466 7.41 -3.49 14.87
C ARG A 466 8.93 -3.38 14.89
N VAL A 467 9.43 -2.17 14.72
CA VAL A 467 10.85 -1.86 14.70
C VAL A 467 11.11 -0.69 15.64
N GLU A 468 12.06 -0.88 16.56
CA GLU A 468 12.52 0.19 17.43
C GLU A 468 13.34 1.21 16.64
N LEU A 469 13.05 2.49 16.85
CA LEU A 469 13.78 3.65 16.34
C LEU A 469 14.51 4.33 17.50
N HIS A 470 15.83 4.43 17.38
CA HIS A 470 16.67 5.13 18.34
C HIS A 470 16.68 6.63 18.04
N PRO A 471 17.11 7.49 18.98
CA PRO A 471 17.37 8.89 18.69
C PRO A 471 18.25 9.08 17.45
N GLY A 472 17.79 9.90 16.52
CA GLY A 472 18.35 10.11 15.18
C GLY A 472 17.71 9.26 14.08
N ASP A 473 17.08 8.12 14.39
CA ASP A 473 16.43 7.30 13.37
C ASP A 473 15.09 7.91 12.92
N TYR A 474 14.71 7.67 11.67
CA TYR A 474 13.43 8.11 11.14
C TYR A 474 12.83 7.15 10.12
N VAL A 475 11.52 7.27 9.88
CA VAL A 475 10.80 6.54 8.83
C VAL A 475 10.40 7.52 7.74
N THR A 476 10.78 7.21 6.50
CA THR A 476 10.28 7.90 5.29
C THR A 476 9.04 7.18 4.79
N VAL A 477 7.97 7.93 4.49
CA VAL A 477 6.69 7.43 4.01
C VAL A 477 6.34 8.13 2.70
N SER A 478 6.05 7.34 1.66
CA SER A 478 5.64 7.85 0.35
C SER A 478 4.61 6.93 -0.29
N ALA A 479 3.84 7.43 -1.26
CA ALA A 479 2.96 6.60 -2.07
C ALA A 479 3.74 5.50 -2.78
N SER A 480 3.26 4.27 -2.69
CA SER A 480 3.86 3.11 -3.35
C SER A 480 3.52 3.07 -4.83
N ARG A 481 4.50 2.63 -5.64
CA ARG A 481 4.29 2.25 -7.04
C ARG A 481 3.48 0.96 -7.22
N TYR A 482 3.25 0.20 -6.16
CA TYR A 482 2.54 -1.07 -6.19
C TYR A 482 1.20 -0.95 -5.46
N PRO A 483 0.15 -0.36 -6.08
CA PRO A 483 -1.17 -0.29 -5.46
C PRO A 483 -1.75 -1.70 -5.25
N PHE A 484 -2.64 -1.82 -4.27
CA PHE A 484 -3.34 -3.07 -3.99
C PHE A 484 -4.57 -3.22 -4.89
N ALA A 485 -4.59 -4.26 -5.73
CA ALA A 485 -5.66 -4.52 -6.69
C ALA A 485 -6.84 -5.27 -6.03
N ASN A 486 -7.84 -4.54 -5.56
CA ASN A 486 -9.02 -5.15 -4.93
C ASN A 486 -10.12 -5.44 -5.97
N VAL A 487 -10.60 -6.68 -6.06
CA VAL A 487 -11.70 -7.06 -6.94
C VAL A 487 -13.03 -6.54 -6.37
N LEU A 488 -13.86 -5.95 -7.23
CA LEU A 488 -15.18 -5.45 -6.87
C LEU A 488 -16.29 -6.44 -7.29
N PRO A 489 -17.38 -6.55 -6.50
CA PRO A 489 -18.55 -7.31 -6.89
C PRO A 489 -19.26 -6.68 -8.10
N PRO A 490 -20.04 -7.46 -8.88
CA PRO A 490 -20.79 -6.94 -10.02
C PRO A 490 -21.72 -5.79 -9.62
N GLY A 491 -21.68 -4.68 -10.38
CA GLY A 491 -22.50 -3.47 -10.14
C GLY A 491 -21.84 -2.36 -9.32
N GLY A 492 -20.58 -2.53 -8.89
CA GLY A 492 -19.94 -1.60 -7.94
C GLY A 492 -19.12 -0.47 -8.59
N GLN A 493 -19.29 0.74 -8.04
CA GLN A 493 -18.25 1.78 -7.86
C GLN A 493 -18.61 2.76 -6.72
N GLY A 494 -19.90 3.09 -6.50
CA GLY A 494 -20.30 4.09 -5.49
C GLY A 494 -21.08 3.59 -4.26
N GLU A 495 -21.95 2.59 -4.42
CA GLU A 495 -22.85 2.16 -3.32
C GLU A 495 -22.12 1.36 -2.24
N GLY A 496 -21.07 0.63 -2.62
CA GLY A 496 -20.36 -0.29 -1.73
C GLY A 496 -19.74 0.39 -0.51
N TRP A 497 -18.99 1.48 -0.69
CA TRP A 497 -18.29 2.12 0.44
C TRP A 497 -19.26 2.82 1.41
N VAL A 498 -20.25 3.56 0.88
CA VAL A 498 -21.26 4.23 1.72
C VAL A 498 -22.10 3.20 2.48
N HIS A 499 -22.51 2.13 1.81
CA HIS A 499 -23.23 1.03 2.44
C HIS A 499 -22.39 0.35 3.53
N SER A 500 -21.12 0.03 3.23
CA SER A 500 -20.19 -0.58 4.21
C SER A 500 -19.98 0.29 5.43
N ILE A 501 -19.75 1.61 5.27
CA ILE A 501 -19.63 2.52 6.41
C ILE A 501 -20.94 2.62 7.19
N SER A 502 -22.07 2.81 6.51
CA SER A 502 -23.36 2.94 7.19
C SER A 502 -23.69 1.68 8.00
N LYS A 503 -23.38 0.50 7.47
CA LYS A 503 -23.58 -0.78 8.15
C LYS A 503 -22.63 -0.95 9.33
N THR A 504 -21.33 -0.74 9.14
CA THR A 504 -20.30 -0.98 10.16
C THR A 504 -20.37 0.01 11.31
N LEU A 505 -20.62 1.29 11.03
CA LEU A 505 -20.81 2.32 12.06
C LEU A 505 -22.25 2.46 12.54
N ASN A 506 -23.14 1.58 12.06
CA ASN A 506 -24.56 1.54 12.39
C ASN A 506 -25.26 2.91 12.24
N TRP A 507 -24.89 3.66 11.21
CA TRP A 507 -25.49 4.96 10.90
C TRP A 507 -26.95 4.77 10.48
N ASN A 508 -27.80 5.76 10.79
CA ASN A 508 -29.22 5.77 10.47
C ASN A 508 -30.07 4.66 11.11
N SER A 509 -29.53 3.92 12.09
CA SER A 509 -30.28 2.95 12.89
C SER A 509 -31.26 3.57 13.90
N ARG A 510 -31.13 4.88 14.17
CA ARG A 510 -31.99 5.61 15.10
C ARG A 510 -33.34 5.92 14.46
N GLN A 511 -34.43 5.72 15.20
CA GLN A 511 -35.78 6.11 14.77
C GLN A 511 -35.84 7.59 14.38
N LYS A 512 -36.39 7.89 13.21
CA LYS A 512 -36.60 9.27 12.74
C LYS A 512 -37.44 10.03 13.76
N GLN A 513 -36.98 11.21 14.17
CA GLN A 513 -37.80 12.11 14.98
C GLN A 513 -39.09 12.42 14.22
N LYS A 514 -40.23 12.32 14.91
CA LYS A 514 -41.52 12.71 14.34
C LYS A 514 -41.45 14.21 14.02
N SER A 515 -41.92 14.58 12.82
CA SER A 515 -42.06 16.00 12.47
C SER A 515 -42.97 16.70 13.48
N PHE A 516 -42.67 17.96 13.78
CA PHE A 516 -43.63 18.81 14.49
C PHE A 516 -44.90 18.87 13.66
N LYS A 517 -46.04 18.56 14.29
CA LYS A 517 -47.37 18.65 13.68
C LYS A 517 -47.83 20.08 13.62
#